data_AF-A0A7R9VCR6-F1
#
_entry.id   AF-A0A7R9VCR6-F1
#
_cell.length_a   1.000
_cell.length_b   1.000
_cell.length_c   1.000
_cell.angle_alpha   90.00
_cell.angle_beta   90.00
_cell.angle_gamma   90.00
#
_symmetry.space_group_name_H-M   'P 1'
#
loop_
_entity.id
_entity.type
_entity.pdbx_description
1 polymer ?
#
loop_
_entity_poly.entity_id
_entity_poly.type
_entity_poly.pdbx_seq_one_letter_code
_entity_poly.pdbx_strand_id
1 'polypeptide(L)'
;MEQAFESDFPNCATMYLRHNYRSGAGILSVAEAVLGHEGQPRLHKTLIPKNVYTGRVRVVRLPNEKAEASWVARHIVDITSPASTAARNGTPETWDEIAVLYRSNMQAWKLEEALRAVRVPFRVIGEKPFWS
;
A
#
# COMPACT_ATOMS: atom_id res chain seq x y z
N MET A 1 -8.14 -23.42 -11.13
CA MET A 1 -9.46 -22.76 -11.02
C MET A 1 -9.63 -21.79 -12.20
N GLU A 2 -9.30 -22.24 -13.41
CA GLU A 2 -9.54 -21.53 -14.68
C GLU A 2 -10.76 -22.07 -15.41
N GLN A 3 -11.22 -23.27 -15.04
CA GLN A 3 -12.22 -23.97 -15.82
C GLN A 3 -13.64 -23.54 -15.49
N ALA A 4 -13.97 -23.07 -14.28
CA ALA A 4 -15.38 -22.89 -13.90
C ALA A 4 -16.15 -21.89 -14.79
N PHE A 5 -15.63 -20.68 -15.01
CA PHE A 5 -16.39 -19.68 -15.78
C PHE A 5 -16.49 -20.04 -17.27
N GLU A 6 -15.38 -20.46 -17.88
CA GLU A 6 -15.34 -20.85 -19.29
C GLU A 6 -16.04 -22.20 -19.53
N SER A 7 -16.10 -23.08 -18.52
CA SER A 7 -16.90 -24.32 -18.57
C SER A 7 -18.39 -24.05 -18.44
N ASP A 8 -18.78 -23.13 -17.56
CA ASP A 8 -20.18 -22.79 -17.30
C ASP A 8 -20.77 -21.99 -18.48
N PHE A 9 -19.94 -21.24 -19.21
CA PHE A 9 -20.35 -20.43 -20.36
C PHE A 9 -19.44 -20.65 -21.58
N PRO A 10 -19.62 -21.76 -22.34
CA PRO A 10 -18.73 -22.15 -23.45
C PRO A 10 -18.60 -21.13 -24.60
N ASN A 11 -19.53 -20.17 -24.69
CA ASN A 11 -19.55 -19.14 -25.74
C ASN A 11 -19.17 -17.74 -25.20
N CYS A 12 -18.61 -17.63 -24.00
CA CYS A 12 -18.19 -16.35 -23.46
C CYS A 12 -16.89 -15.86 -24.11
N ALA A 13 -16.74 -14.55 -24.25
CA ALA A 13 -15.47 -13.93 -24.63
C ALA A 13 -14.71 -13.48 -23.38
N THR A 14 -13.48 -13.92 -23.22
CA THR A 14 -12.59 -13.52 -22.12
C THR A 14 -11.69 -12.37 -22.57
N MET A 15 -11.72 -11.24 -21.86
CA MET A 15 -10.85 -10.08 -22.12
C MET A 15 -9.97 -9.76 -20.92
N TYR A 16 -8.67 -9.58 -21.17
CA TYR A 16 -7.68 -9.26 -20.14
C TYR A 16 -7.30 -7.79 -20.12
N LEU A 17 -7.61 -7.11 -19.01
CA LEU A 17 -7.10 -5.77 -18.74
C LEU A 17 -5.68 -5.88 -18.16
N ARG A 18 -4.68 -5.60 -19.00
CA ARG A 18 -3.26 -5.70 -18.63
C ARG A 18 -2.63 -4.37 -18.22
N HIS A 19 -3.23 -3.23 -18.58
CA HIS A 19 -2.65 -1.93 -18.26
C HIS A 19 -3.00 -1.48 -16.84
N ASN A 20 -1.98 -1.14 -16.04
CA ASN A 20 -2.15 -0.54 -14.72
C ASN A 20 -1.84 0.96 -14.80
N TYR A 21 -2.85 1.77 -14.48
CA TYR A 21 -2.79 3.23 -14.52
C TYR A 21 -2.56 3.87 -13.15
N ARG A 22 -2.57 3.07 -12.07
CA ARG A 22 -2.44 3.56 -10.69
C ARG A 22 -0.98 3.53 -10.23
N SER A 23 -0.35 2.38 -10.36
CA SER A 23 0.94 2.09 -9.72
C SER A 23 2.11 2.24 -10.68
N GLY A 24 3.23 2.68 -10.12
CA GLY A 24 4.52 2.71 -10.79
C GLY A 24 5.12 1.32 -11.02
N ALA A 25 6.09 1.25 -11.93
CA ALA A 25 6.75 0.01 -12.31
C ALA A 25 7.39 -0.74 -11.13
N GLY A 26 8.00 -0.04 -10.17
CA GLY A 26 8.64 -0.65 -9.00
C GLY A 26 7.65 -1.23 -7.99
N ILE A 27 6.47 -0.63 -7.84
CA ILE A 27 5.40 -1.21 -7.02
C ILE A 27 4.84 -2.47 -7.70
N LEU A 28 4.61 -2.41 -9.01
CA LEU A 28 4.11 -3.55 -9.78
C LEU A 28 5.08 -4.73 -9.75
N SER A 29 6.39 -4.48 -9.90
CA SER A 29 7.38 -5.56 -9.85
C SER A 29 7.41 -6.28 -8.51
N VAL A 30 7.26 -5.54 -7.39
CA VAL A 30 7.19 -6.15 -6.06
C VAL A 30 5.91 -6.96 -5.90
N ALA A 31 4.77 -6.43 -6.37
CA ALA A 31 3.51 -7.15 -6.32
C ALA A 31 3.57 -8.46 -7.14
N GLU A 32 4.08 -8.41 -8.38
CA GLU A 32 4.24 -9.60 -9.23
C GLU A 32 5.17 -10.64 -8.59
N ALA A 33 6.29 -10.21 -8.00
CA ALA A 33 7.21 -11.11 -7.31
C ALA A 33 6.55 -11.85 -6.13
N VAL A 34 5.81 -11.12 -5.28
CA VAL A 34 5.08 -11.73 -4.14
C VAL A 34 4.01 -12.70 -4.63
N LEU A 35 3.24 -12.30 -5.66
CA LEU A 35 2.16 -13.12 -6.20
C LEU A 35 2.66 -14.39 -6.91
N GLY A 36 3.89 -14.38 -7.43
CA GLY A 36 4.53 -15.53 -8.07
C GLY A 36 4.91 -16.67 -7.11
N HIS A 37 5.02 -16.40 -5.81
CA HIS A 37 5.41 -17.41 -4.82
C HIS A 37 4.26 -18.28 -4.30
N GLU A 38 3.00 -17.87 -4.45
CA GLU A 38 1.88 -18.47 -3.69
C GLU A 38 1.39 -19.85 -4.19
N GLY A 39 2.04 -20.49 -5.17
CA GLY A 39 1.83 -21.89 -5.55
C GLY A 39 0.42 -22.28 -6.04
N GLN A 40 -0.54 -21.36 -5.99
CA GLN A 40 -1.91 -21.58 -6.43
C GLN A 40 -2.03 -21.40 -7.94
N PRO A 41 -2.85 -22.23 -8.62
CA PRO A 41 -3.11 -22.06 -10.05
C PRO A 41 -3.80 -20.70 -10.27
N ARG A 42 -3.11 -19.82 -10.99
CA ARG A 42 -3.54 -18.45 -11.27
C ARG A 42 -3.56 -18.19 -12.75
N LEU A 43 -4.50 -17.32 -13.13
CA LEU A 43 -4.51 -16.67 -14.42
C LEU A 43 -3.24 -15.85 -14.58
N HIS A 44 -2.33 -16.31 -15.44
CA HIS A 44 -1.08 -15.59 -15.68
C HIS A 44 -1.36 -14.34 -16.51
N LYS A 45 -1.63 -13.21 -15.85
CA LYS A 45 -1.74 -11.90 -16.48
C LYS A 45 -0.65 -10.97 -15.96
N THR A 46 0.32 -10.67 -16.81
CA THR A 46 1.34 -9.66 -16.54
C THR A 46 0.71 -8.27 -16.62
N LEU A 47 0.94 -7.43 -15.62
CA LEU A 47 0.46 -6.05 -15.60
C LEU A 47 1.53 -5.10 -16.15
N ILE A 48 1.12 -4.23 -17.07
CA ILE A 48 2.00 -3.27 -17.72
C ILE A 48 1.77 -1.89 -17.09
N PRO A 49 2.78 -1.27 -16.43
CA PRO A 49 2.67 0.09 -15.92
C PRO A 49 2.46 1.08 -17.06
N LYS A 50 1.55 2.04 -16.86
CA LYS A 50 1.44 3.24 -17.70
C LYS A 50 1.93 4.52 -17.01
N ASN A 51 2.19 4.45 -15.71
CA ASN A 51 2.73 5.57 -14.95
C ASN A 51 4.25 5.68 -15.17
N VAL A 52 4.75 6.90 -15.37
CA VAL A 52 6.18 7.22 -15.53
C VAL A 52 6.93 7.15 -14.20
N TYR A 53 6.23 7.39 -13.09
CA TYR A 53 6.81 7.23 -11.76
C TYR A 53 7.12 5.76 -11.52
N THR A 54 8.40 5.43 -11.31
CA THR A 54 8.79 4.05 -11.03
C THR A 54 8.53 3.69 -9.57
N GLY A 55 8.82 4.60 -8.63
CA GLY A 55 8.63 4.44 -7.20
C GLY A 55 9.45 3.30 -6.60
N ARG A 56 10.25 3.56 -5.56
CA ARG A 56 10.99 2.50 -4.86
C ARG A 56 10.21 2.02 -3.64
N VAL A 57 10.00 0.72 -3.55
CA VAL A 57 9.48 0.08 -2.33
C VAL A 57 10.62 -0.04 -1.32
N ARG A 58 10.42 0.47 -0.11
CA ARG A 58 11.39 0.39 0.97
C ARG A 58 10.89 -0.56 2.06
N VAL A 59 11.78 -1.44 2.51
CA VAL A 59 11.56 -2.28 3.68
C VAL A 59 12.43 -1.76 4.82
N VAL A 60 11.86 -1.57 6.00
CA VAL A 60 12.57 -1.12 7.18
C VAL A 60 12.30 -2.09 8.31
N ARG A 61 13.37 -2.60 8.93
CA ARG A 61 13.28 -3.48 10.10
C ARG A 61 13.58 -2.67 11.34
N LEU A 62 12.67 -2.74 12.31
CA LEU A 62 12.78 -2.01 13.57
C LEU A 62 12.73 -2.99 14.75
N PRO A 63 13.30 -2.62 15.90
CA PRO A 63 13.50 -3.55 17.01
C PRO A 63 12.20 -3.95 17.72
N ASN A 64 11.15 -3.13 17.65
CA ASN A 64 9.84 -3.41 18.25
C ASN A 64 8.73 -2.55 17.62
N GLU A 65 7.48 -2.87 17.95
CA GLU A 65 6.26 -2.18 17.49
C GLU A 65 6.24 -0.68 17.84
N LYS A 66 6.79 -0.28 19.00
CA LYS A 66 6.85 1.13 19.40
C LYS A 66 7.82 1.91 18.52
N ALA A 67 8.97 1.32 18.21
CA ALA A 67 9.95 1.88 17.29
C ALA A 67 9.37 1.97 15.87
N GLU A 68 8.64 0.95 15.43
CA GLU A 68 7.90 0.96 14.16
C GLU A 68 6.90 2.11 14.09
N ALA A 69 5.98 2.21 15.04
CA ALA A 69 4.99 3.28 15.07
C ALA A 69 5.63 4.68 15.11
N SER A 70 6.66 4.85 15.94
CA SER A 70 7.39 6.12 16.07
C SER A 70 8.16 6.48 14.80
N TRP A 71 8.64 5.48 14.06
CA TRP A 71 9.33 5.68 12.80
C TRP A 71 8.34 6.05 11.69
N VAL A 72 7.20 5.35 11.61
CA VAL A 72 6.12 5.68 10.67
C VAL A 72 5.65 7.12 10.88
N ALA A 73 5.30 7.49 12.10
CA ALA A 73 4.81 8.84 12.40
C ALA A 73 5.83 9.93 12.04
N ARG A 74 7.11 9.73 12.36
CA ARG A 74 8.19 10.66 11.97
C ARG A 74 8.39 10.71 10.47
N HIS A 75 8.30 9.57 9.79
CA HIS A 75 8.45 9.53 8.35
C HIS A 75 7.31 10.24 7.62
N ILE A 76 6.08 10.15 8.13
CA ILE A 76 4.93 10.90 7.60
C ILE A 76 5.19 12.40 7.76
N VAL A 77 5.58 12.88 8.94
CA VAL A 77 5.96 14.30 9.15
C VAL A 77 7.07 14.75 8.20
N ASP A 78 8.08 13.89 7.99
CA ASP A 78 9.17 14.16 7.07
C ASP A 78 8.64 14.35 5.65
N ILE A 79 7.90 13.40 5.07
CA ILE A 79 7.44 13.50 3.66
C ILE A 79 6.39 14.58 3.40
N THR A 80 5.67 15.03 4.42
CA THR A 80 4.75 16.17 4.33
C THR A 80 5.42 17.52 4.60
N SER A 81 6.67 17.52 5.07
CA SER A 81 7.40 18.76 5.39
C SER A 81 7.86 19.46 4.12
N PRO A 82 7.66 20.79 4.00
CA PRO A 82 8.19 21.57 2.88
C PRO A 82 9.72 21.44 2.73
N ALA A 83 10.44 21.30 3.85
CA ALA A 83 11.89 21.25 3.87
C ALA A 83 12.45 19.96 3.23
N SER A 84 11.82 18.81 3.49
CA SER A 84 12.24 17.53 2.90
C SER A 84 11.89 17.45 1.41
N THR A 85 10.80 18.12 1.02
CA THR A 85 10.26 18.07 -0.33
C THR A 85 11.06 18.96 -1.28
N ALA A 86 11.51 20.12 -0.81
CA ALA A 86 12.43 20.98 -1.55
C ALA A 86 13.72 20.23 -1.92
N ALA A 87 14.23 19.37 -1.03
CA ALA A 87 15.39 18.52 -1.31
C ALA A 87 15.11 17.41 -2.35
N ARG A 88 13.85 17.11 -2.63
CA ARG A 88 13.40 16.08 -3.58
C ARG A 88 12.84 16.65 -4.90
N ASN A 89 12.91 17.96 -5.12
CA ASN A 89 12.33 18.66 -6.28
C ASN A 89 10.85 18.30 -6.52
N GLY A 90 10.09 18.10 -5.43
CA GLY A 90 8.68 17.69 -5.49
C GLY A 90 7.74 18.71 -4.83
N THR A 91 6.44 18.40 -4.86
CA THR A 91 5.42 19.01 -4.00
C THR A 91 5.26 18.18 -2.73
N PRO A 92 5.10 18.80 -1.54
CA PRO A 92 4.93 18.03 -0.31
C PRO A 92 3.69 17.17 -0.43
N GLU A 93 3.78 15.91 0.00
CA GLU A 93 2.61 15.03 0.08
C GLU A 93 1.64 15.65 1.08
N THR A 94 0.34 15.57 0.79
CA THR A 94 -0.68 15.98 1.75
C THR A 94 -1.06 14.81 2.65
N TRP A 95 -1.59 15.09 3.85
CA TRP A 95 -1.94 14.03 4.81
C TRP A 95 -2.96 13.03 4.25
N ASP A 96 -3.84 13.49 3.36
CA ASP A 96 -4.88 12.70 2.68
C ASP A 96 -4.35 11.80 1.56
N GLU A 97 -3.12 12.01 1.10
CA GLU A 97 -2.43 11.14 0.14
C GLU A 97 -1.73 9.94 0.83
N ILE A 98 -1.70 9.93 2.16
CA ILE A 98 -0.99 8.92 2.96
C ILE A 98 -1.98 7.96 3.64
N ALA A 99 -1.75 6.67 3.44
CA ALA A 99 -2.47 5.60 4.14
C ALA A 99 -1.50 4.65 4.84
N VAL A 100 -1.82 4.26 6.07
CA VAL A 100 -1.09 3.23 6.83
C VAL A 100 -1.98 1.98 6.91
N LEU A 101 -1.52 0.88 6.32
CA LEU A 101 -2.23 -0.40 6.33
C LEU A 101 -1.60 -1.33 7.37
N TYR A 102 -2.43 -1.99 8.16
CA TYR A 102 -2.01 -2.94 9.19
C TYR A 102 -2.90 -4.18 9.18
N ARG A 103 -2.41 -5.28 9.78
CA ARG A 103 -3.08 -6.58 9.70
C ARG A 103 -4.08 -6.81 10.82
N SER A 104 -3.83 -6.26 12.02
CA SER A 104 -4.68 -6.44 13.20
C SER A 104 -4.90 -5.12 13.95
N ASN A 105 -6.04 -5.01 14.63
CA ASN A 105 -6.42 -3.80 15.37
C ASN A 105 -5.46 -3.48 16.54
N MET A 106 -4.72 -4.46 17.06
CA MET A 106 -3.71 -4.21 18.09
C MET A 106 -2.58 -3.30 17.61
N GLN A 107 -2.29 -3.28 16.30
CA GLN A 107 -1.29 -2.40 15.72
C GLN A 107 -1.76 -0.93 15.64
N ALA A 108 -3.08 -0.71 15.55
CA ALA A 108 -3.66 0.62 15.42
C ALA A 108 -3.32 1.51 16.63
N TRP A 109 -3.51 0.99 17.85
CA TRP A 109 -3.25 1.73 19.09
C TRP A 109 -1.87 2.39 19.12
N LYS A 110 -0.81 1.64 18.78
CA LYS A 110 0.57 2.13 18.81
C LYS A 110 0.81 3.20 17.75
N LEU A 111 0.22 3.02 16.56
CA LEU A 111 0.28 4.00 15.48
C LEU A 111 -0.43 5.30 15.88
N GLU A 112 -1.63 5.22 16.45
CA GLU A 112 -2.38 6.39 16.93
C GLU A 112 -1.63 7.17 18.00
N GLU A 113 -1.06 6.46 18.99
CA GLU A 113 -0.26 7.07 20.05
C GLU A 113 0.93 7.85 19.47
N ALA A 114 1.66 7.23 18.53
CA ALA A 114 2.79 7.85 17.87
C ALA A 114 2.39 9.06 17.01
N LEU A 115 1.32 8.95 16.21
CA LEU A 115 0.81 10.03 15.36
C LEU A 115 0.33 11.22 16.20
N ARG A 116 -0.38 10.95 17.30
CA ARG A 116 -0.83 11.97 18.26
C ARG A 116 0.36 12.71 18.89
N ALA A 117 1.42 11.99 19.24
CA ALA A 117 2.62 12.57 19.85
C ALA A 117 3.33 13.59 18.94
N VAL A 118 3.28 13.38 17.61
CA VAL A 118 3.85 14.31 16.61
C VAL A 118 2.82 15.24 15.97
N ARG A 119 1.58 15.26 16.48
CA ARG A 119 0.47 16.11 16.01
C ARG A 119 0.11 15.91 14.52
N VAL A 120 0.24 14.68 14.03
CA VAL A 120 -0.25 14.31 12.69
C VAL A 120 -1.75 14.06 12.76
N PRO A 121 -2.58 14.73 11.93
CA PRO A 121 -4.00 14.41 11.83
C PRO A 121 -4.20 13.05 11.17
N PHE A 122 -5.08 12.21 11.72
CA PHE A 122 -5.37 10.89 11.17
C PHE A 122 -6.84 10.53 11.30
N ARG A 123 -7.29 9.59 10.47
CA ARG A 123 -8.61 8.96 10.54
C ARG A 123 -8.43 7.44 10.51
N VAL A 124 -9.05 6.76 11.46
CA VAL A 124 -9.09 5.29 11.49
C VAL A 124 -10.31 4.81 10.72
N ILE A 125 -10.14 3.80 9.86
CA ILE A 125 -11.20 3.21 9.03
C ILE A 125 -11.30 1.72 9.34
N GLY A 126 -12.53 1.23 9.56
CA GLY A 126 -12.78 -0.20 9.77
C GLY A 126 -12.87 -0.64 11.23
N GLU A 127 -12.78 0.28 12.19
CA GLU A 127 -13.11 -0.03 13.58
C GLU A 127 -14.64 0.00 13.78
N LYS A 128 -15.18 -1.08 14.36
CA LYS A 128 -16.38 -0.93 15.18
C LYS A 128 -15.93 -0.31 16.51
N PRO A 129 -16.61 0.72 17.04
CA PRO A 129 -16.33 1.16 18.40
C PRO A 129 -16.45 -0.05 19.32
N PHE A 130 -15.49 -0.24 20.22
CA PHE A 130 -15.46 -1.39 21.15
C PHE A 130 -16.67 -1.42 22.13
N TRP A 131 -17.61 -0.48 22.01
CA TRP A 131 -18.79 -0.28 22.87
C TRP A 131 -20.14 -0.39 22.14
N SER A 132 -20.24 -1.13 21.03
CA SER A 132 -21.54 -1.45 20.40
C SER A 132 -21.88 -2.92 20.48
#